data_AF-A0A382HI90-F1
#
_entry.id   AF-A0A382HI90-F1
#
_cell.length_a   1.000
_cell.length_b   1.000
_cell.length_c   1.000
_cell.angle_alpha   90.00
_cell.angle_beta   90.00
_cell.angle_gamma   90.00
#
_symmetry.space_group_name_H-M   'P 1'
#
loop_
_entity.id
_entity.type
_entity.pdbx_description
1 polymer ?
#
loop_
_entity_poly.entity_id
_entity_poly.type
_entity_poly.pdbx_seq_one_letter_code
_entity_poly.pdbx_strand_id
1 'polypeptide(L)'
;KDFMSKTVDKGLTEKAFFLPGVGTLASVKTARWIKNNVPGVHIPDSIFKRLEGAEDQKKEGQKICTELMQQVKEIEGVSGVHIMAYKQEECVAQMVKDSGVLGDRKPWAPKDEY
;
A
#
# COMPACT_ATOMS: atom_id res chain seq x y z
N LYS A 1 -4.39 13.22 -0.73
CA LYS A 1 -4.44 13.87 -2.06
C LYS A 1 -3.74 15.22 -2.05
N ASP A 2 -3.96 16.05 -1.02
CA ASP A 2 -3.32 17.37 -0.89
C ASP A 2 -1.77 17.38 -1.02
N PHE A 3 -1.07 16.40 -0.43
CA PHE A 3 0.39 16.30 -0.54
C PHE A 3 0.88 16.13 -1.99
N MET A 4 0.37 15.13 -2.72
CA MET A 4 0.84 14.87 -4.09
C MET A 4 0.49 16.00 -5.05
N SER A 5 -0.70 16.59 -4.92
CA SER A 5 -1.08 17.77 -5.73
C SER A 5 -0.05 18.90 -5.57
N LYS A 6 0.29 19.26 -4.32
CA LYS A 6 1.31 20.29 -4.04
C LYS A 6 2.69 19.93 -4.57
N THR A 7 3.03 18.64 -4.56
CA THR A 7 4.31 18.14 -5.08
C THR A 7 4.38 18.26 -6.61
N VAL A 8 3.28 17.95 -7.31
CA VAL A 8 3.13 18.14 -8.76
C VAL A 8 3.16 19.63 -9.09
N ASP A 9 2.38 20.47 -8.41
CA ASP A 9 2.30 21.92 -8.63
C ASP A 9 3.66 22.63 -8.48
N LYS A 10 4.54 22.08 -7.63
CA LYS A 10 5.90 22.59 -7.39
C LYS A 10 6.95 22.02 -8.36
N GLY A 11 6.55 21.19 -9.32
CA GLY A 11 7.46 20.53 -10.28
C GLY A 11 8.43 19.56 -9.61
N LEU A 12 8.11 19.03 -8.43
CA LEU A 12 9.00 18.13 -7.70
C LEU A 12 8.97 16.72 -8.29
N THR A 13 7.83 16.29 -8.84
CA THR A 13 7.67 14.98 -9.49
C THR A 13 8.46 14.83 -10.79
N GLU A 14 8.97 15.94 -11.34
CA GLU A 14 9.91 15.93 -12.48
C GLU A 14 11.36 15.67 -12.04
N LYS A 15 11.66 15.85 -10.75
CA LYS A 15 13.03 15.81 -10.19
C LYS A 15 13.27 14.59 -9.32
N ALA A 16 12.21 13.94 -8.84
CA ALA A 16 12.30 12.80 -7.95
C ALA A 16 11.12 11.84 -8.16
N PHE A 17 11.37 10.57 -7.92
CA PHE A 17 10.33 9.54 -7.90
C PHE A 17 9.65 9.50 -6.53
N PHE A 18 8.33 9.45 -6.52
CA PHE A 18 7.53 9.38 -5.31
C PHE A 18 6.89 7.99 -5.20
N LEU A 19 7.23 7.29 -4.12
CA LEU A 19 6.76 5.93 -3.84
C LEU A 19 5.98 5.93 -2.52
N PRO A 20 4.65 6.15 -2.53
CA PRO A 20 3.85 6.06 -1.32
C PRO A 20 3.96 4.67 -0.68
N GLY A 21 4.17 4.65 0.63
CA GLY A 21 4.17 3.43 1.42
C GLY A 21 2.75 2.89 1.61
N VAL A 22 2.56 1.60 1.35
CA VAL A 22 1.31 0.87 1.63
C VAL A 22 1.63 -0.35 2.48
N GLY A 23 0.75 -0.71 3.42
CA GLY A 23 1.02 -1.78 4.38
C GLY A 23 -0.20 -2.64 4.67
N THR A 24 0.04 -3.92 4.94
CA THR A 24 -1.02 -4.86 5.31
C THR A 24 -1.40 -4.73 6.78
N LEU A 25 -2.67 -4.97 7.09
CA LEU A 25 -3.18 -5.01 8.46
C LEU A 25 -3.49 -6.46 8.84
N ALA A 26 -2.68 -7.09 9.67
CA ALA A 26 -2.88 -8.50 10.03
C ALA A 26 -4.13 -8.75 10.88
N SER A 27 -4.60 -7.72 11.61
CA SER A 27 -5.79 -7.80 12.48
C SER A 27 -6.29 -6.41 12.86
N VAL A 28 -7.52 -6.33 13.37
CA VAL A 28 -8.06 -5.11 13.99
C VAL A 28 -7.20 -4.67 15.18
N LYS A 29 -6.66 -5.61 15.97
CA LYS A 29 -5.78 -5.30 17.11
C LYS A 29 -4.50 -4.61 16.64
N THR A 30 -3.88 -5.12 15.59
CA THR A 30 -2.70 -4.50 14.96
C THR A 30 -3.04 -3.11 14.44
N ALA A 31 -4.15 -2.94 13.74
CA ALA A 31 -4.60 -1.65 13.24
C ALA A 31 -4.81 -0.63 14.37
N ARG A 32 -5.42 -1.03 15.49
CA ARG A 32 -5.63 -0.17 16.67
C ARG A 32 -4.31 0.21 17.32
N TRP A 33 -3.38 -0.74 17.42
CA TRP A 33 -2.04 -0.47 17.93
C TRP A 33 -1.33 0.58 17.07
N ILE A 34 -1.35 0.44 15.73
CA ILE A 34 -0.73 1.41 14.81
C ILE A 34 -1.34 2.80 15.00
N LYS A 35 -2.68 2.92 15.01
CA LYS A 35 -3.39 4.20 15.22
C LYS A 35 -2.99 4.88 16.53
N ASN A 36 -2.75 4.11 17.59
CA ASN A 36 -2.48 4.66 18.92
C ASN A 36 -1.00 4.89 19.22
N ASN A 37 -0.08 4.22 18.53
CA ASN A 37 1.35 4.19 18.87
C ASN A 37 2.27 4.75 17.78
N VAL A 38 1.79 4.93 16.55
CA VAL A 38 2.60 5.49 15.46
C VAL A 38 2.21 6.95 15.21
N PRO A 39 3.09 7.93 15.53
CA PRO A 39 2.80 9.34 15.35
C PRO A 39 2.44 9.67 13.90
N GLY A 40 1.40 10.49 13.72
CA GLY A 40 0.95 10.94 12.40
C GLY A 40 0.17 9.91 11.58
N VAL A 41 -0.03 8.68 12.08
CA VAL A 41 -0.88 7.69 11.40
C VAL A 41 -2.35 7.93 11.73
N HIS A 42 -3.14 8.08 10.68
CA HIS A 42 -4.60 8.15 10.74
C HIS A 42 -5.20 6.94 10.02
N ILE A 43 -5.96 6.12 10.75
CA ILE A 43 -6.71 4.98 10.20
C ILE A 43 -8.22 5.28 10.36
N PRO A 44 -8.98 5.37 9.26
CA PRO A 44 -10.42 5.64 9.31
C PRO A 44 -11.21 4.54 10.04
N ASP A 45 -12.31 4.92 10.70
CA ASP A 45 -13.12 3.97 11.46
C ASP A 45 -13.79 2.89 10.61
N SER A 46 -14.02 3.17 9.33
CA SER A 46 -14.50 2.18 8.36
C SER A 46 -13.55 0.99 8.20
N ILE A 47 -12.23 1.20 8.35
CA ILE A 47 -11.23 0.13 8.28
C ILE A 47 -11.35 -0.80 9.48
N PHE A 48 -11.58 -0.26 10.68
CA PHE A 48 -11.82 -1.10 11.87
C PHE A 48 -13.08 -1.94 11.71
N LYS A 49 -14.18 -1.32 11.24
CA LYS A 49 -15.44 -2.04 11.01
C LYS A 49 -15.28 -3.18 10.00
N ARG A 50 -14.54 -2.97 8.91
CA ARG A 50 -14.26 -4.03 7.92
C ARG A 50 -13.46 -5.18 8.52
N LEU A 51 -12.42 -4.88 9.28
CA LEU A 51 -11.59 -5.90 9.93
C LEU A 51 -12.36 -6.67 11.01
N GLU A 52 -13.20 -6.00 11.80
CA GLU A 52 -14.00 -6.65 12.85
C GLU A 52 -15.08 -7.57 12.27
N GLY A 53 -15.67 -7.20 11.13
CA GLY A 53 -16.69 -8.00 10.45
C GLY A 53 -16.14 -9.09 9.53
N ALA A 54 -14.82 -9.19 9.35
CA ALA A 54 -14.21 -10.17 8.47
C ALA A 54 -14.07 -11.54 9.14
N GLU A 55 -14.43 -12.61 8.41
CA GLU A 55 -14.16 -13.98 8.82
C GLU A 55 -12.66 -14.25 8.95
N ASP A 56 -11.86 -13.71 8.02
CA ASP A 56 -10.40 -13.75 8.03
C ASP A 56 -9.85 -12.33 7.95
N GLN A 57 -9.49 -11.78 9.11
CA GLN A 57 -8.96 -10.41 9.20
C GLN A 57 -7.65 -10.22 8.44
N LYS A 58 -6.83 -11.28 8.33
CA LYS A 58 -5.55 -11.21 7.63
C LYS A 58 -5.79 -11.03 6.14
N LYS A 59 -6.67 -11.85 5.55
CA LYS A 59 -7.07 -11.72 4.14
C LYS A 59 -7.78 -10.40 3.87
N GLU A 60 -8.65 -9.95 4.75
CA GLU A 60 -9.31 -8.64 4.57
C GLU A 60 -8.31 -7.49 4.63
N GLY A 61 -7.32 -7.54 5.53
CA GLY A 61 -6.26 -6.54 5.58
C GLY A 61 -5.33 -6.55 4.36
N GLN A 62 -5.09 -7.72 3.75
CA GLN A 62 -4.41 -7.82 2.46
C GLN A 62 -5.24 -7.17 1.36
N LYS A 63 -6.55 -7.47 1.31
CA LYS A 63 -7.49 -6.89 0.34
C LYS A 63 -7.56 -5.36 0.47
N ILE A 64 -7.66 -4.82 1.68
CA ILE A 64 -7.62 -3.38 1.94
C ILE A 64 -6.33 -2.74 1.39
N CYS A 65 -5.18 -3.40 1.58
CA CYS A 65 -3.92 -2.91 1.04
C CYS A 65 -3.90 -2.97 -0.50
N THR A 66 -4.45 -4.02 -1.11
CA THR A 66 -4.62 -4.13 -2.57
C THR A 66 -5.51 -3.01 -3.14
N GLU A 67 -6.63 -2.70 -2.48
CA GLU A 67 -7.51 -1.58 -2.87
C GLU A 67 -6.80 -0.22 -2.71
N LEU A 68 -5.99 -0.06 -1.66
CA LEU A 68 -5.19 1.16 -1.47
C LEU A 68 -4.15 1.32 -2.57
N MET A 69 -3.50 0.23 -3.00
CA MET A 69 -2.59 0.22 -4.14
C MET A 69 -3.27 0.66 -5.44
N GLN A 70 -4.49 0.18 -5.70
CA GLN A 70 -5.29 0.61 -6.85
C GLN A 70 -5.56 2.13 -6.80
N GLN A 71 -5.94 2.66 -5.63
CA GLN A 71 -6.17 4.10 -5.49
C GLN A 71 -4.90 4.94 -5.64
N VAL A 72 -3.77 4.46 -5.10
CA VAL A 72 -2.48 5.16 -5.17
C VAL A 72 -1.96 5.23 -6.60
N LYS A 73 -2.17 4.18 -7.39
CA LYS A 73 -1.80 4.14 -8.82
C LYS A 73 -2.45 5.28 -9.62
N GLU A 74 -3.68 5.67 -9.29
CA GLU A 74 -4.43 6.72 -9.96
C GLU A 74 -4.01 8.15 -9.51
N ILE A 75 -3.08 8.28 -8.56
CA ILE A 75 -2.61 9.59 -8.10
C ILE A 75 -1.53 10.10 -9.04
N GLU A 76 -1.77 11.26 -9.64
CA GLU A 76 -0.80 11.95 -10.48
C GLU A 76 0.55 12.16 -9.76
N GLY A 77 1.64 11.93 -10.51
CA GLY A 77 3.00 12.09 -10.01
C GLY A 77 3.54 10.94 -9.16
N VAL A 78 2.72 9.94 -8.84
CA VAL A 78 3.20 8.71 -8.19
C VAL A 78 3.95 7.83 -9.20
N SER A 79 5.14 7.39 -8.82
CA SER A 79 6.03 6.58 -9.67
C SER A 79 5.95 5.08 -9.39
N GLY A 80 5.31 4.70 -8.29
CA GLY A 80 5.18 3.32 -7.82
C GLY A 80 4.72 3.25 -6.37
N VAL A 81 4.78 2.07 -5.76
CA VAL A 81 4.39 1.85 -4.36
C VAL A 81 5.49 1.12 -3.61
N HIS A 82 5.69 1.48 -2.35
CA HIS A 82 6.54 0.73 -1.43
C HIS A 82 5.67 -0.15 -0.53
N ILE A 83 5.70 -1.47 -0.73
CA ILE A 83 4.83 -2.40 0.00
C ILE A 83 5.54 -2.90 1.26
N MET A 84 4.95 -2.61 2.41
CA MET A 84 5.38 -3.08 3.73
C MET A 84 4.50 -4.26 4.17
N ALA A 85 5.00 -5.48 4.00
CA ALA A 85 4.27 -6.72 4.28
C ALA A 85 4.98 -7.59 5.33
N TYR A 86 5.32 -6.99 6.48
CA TYR A 86 6.04 -7.69 7.56
C TYR A 86 5.34 -8.98 7.99
N LYS A 87 6.06 -10.11 7.92
CA LYS A 87 5.55 -11.47 8.20
C LYS A 87 4.39 -11.90 7.29
N GLN A 88 4.24 -11.24 6.16
CA GLN A 88 3.23 -11.49 5.13
C GLN A 88 3.85 -11.38 3.72
N GLU A 89 5.15 -11.62 3.60
CA GLU A 89 5.92 -11.42 2.37
C GLU A 89 5.41 -12.33 1.24
N GLU A 90 4.96 -13.54 1.58
CA GLU A 90 4.43 -14.54 0.65
C GLU A 90 3.19 -14.04 -0.14
N CYS A 91 2.40 -13.12 0.42
CA CYS A 91 1.20 -12.61 -0.27
C CYS A 91 1.50 -11.44 -1.21
N VAL A 92 2.71 -10.86 -1.17
CA VAL A 92 3.05 -9.65 -1.93
C VAL A 92 2.90 -9.88 -3.43
N ALA A 93 3.39 -11.00 -3.95
CA ALA A 93 3.30 -11.32 -5.38
C ALA A 93 1.86 -11.32 -5.88
N GLN A 94 0.96 -11.97 -5.12
CA GLN A 94 -0.45 -12.05 -5.46
C GLN A 94 -1.13 -10.67 -5.36
N MET A 95 -0.85 -9.91 -4.29
CA MET A 95 -1.42 -8.56 -4.12
C MET A 95 -0.97 -7.57 -5.22
N VAL A 96 0.29 -7.65 -5.66
CA VAL A 96 0.80 -6.83 -6.77
C VAL A 96 0.07 -7.17 -8.06
N LYS A 97 -0.18 -8.46 -8.32
CA LYS A 97 -0.96 -8.92 -9.47
C LYS A 97 -2.41 -8.41 -9.39
N ASP A 98 -3.08 -8.61 -8.25
CA ASP A 98 -4.51 -8.28 -8.08
C ASP A 98 -4.76 -6.77 -8.10
N SER A 99 -3.82 -5.98 -7.60
CA SER A 99 -3.93 -4.51 -7.64
C SER A 99 -3.71 -3.95 -9.04
N GLY A 100 -3.11 -4.70 -9.96
CA GLY A 100 -2.79 -4.22 -11.31
C GLY A 100 -1.82 -3.04 -11.32
N VAL A 101 -1.10 -2.78 -10.21
CA VAL A 101 -0.14 -1.67 -10.10
C VAL A 101 1.02 -1.84 -11.05
N LEU A 102 1.37 -3.08 -11.37
CA LEU A 102 2.47 -3.36 -12.28
C LEU A 102 2.14 -2.97 -13.73
N GLY A 103 0.87 -3.05 -14.14
CA GLY A 103 0.45 -2.89 -15.54
C GLY A 103 1.20 -3.87 -16.44
N ASP A 104 1.72 -3.39 -17.57
CA ASP A 104 2.49 -4.21 -18.51
C ASP A 104 3.98 -4.34 -18.16
N ARG A 105 4.41 -3.75 -17.03
CA ARG A 105 5.81 -3.82 -16.61
C ARG A 105 6.16 -5.24 -16.17
N LYS A 106 7.36 -5.69 -16.51
CA LYS A 106 7.89 -6.96 -16.01
C LYS A 106 8.57 -6.73 -14.67
N PRO A 107 8.30 -7.57 -13.63
CA PRO A 107 9.08 -7.52 -12.40
C PRO A 107 10.55 -7.73 -12.71
N TRP A 108 11.41 -6.98 -12.03
CA TRP A 108 12.83 -7.29 -12.07
C TRP A 108 13.07 -8.59 -11.32
N ALA A 109 13.80 -9.51 -11.96
CA ALA A 109 14.38 -10.68 -11.32
C ALA A 109 15.89 -10.63 -11.56
N PRO A 110 16.72 -10.99 -10.57
CA PRO A 110 18.13 -11.22 -10.86
C PRO A 110 18.21 -12.27 -11.96
N LYS A 111 19.06 -12.05 -12.96
CA LYS A 111 19.42 -13.13 -13.88
C LYS A 111 20.04 -14.25 -13.04
N ASP A 112 19.74 -15.50 -13.37
CA ASP A 112 20.35 -16.69 -12.78
C ASP A 112 21.86 -16.76 -13.15
N GLU A 113 22.63 -15.77 -12.70
CA GLU A 113 24.09 -15.69 -12.82
C GLU A 113 24.66 -15.89 -11.41
N TYR A 114 24.64 -17.14 -10.95
CA TYR A 114 25.48 -17.68 -9.88
C TYR A 114 26.09 -19.00 -10.33
#